data_AF-A0A945U8R9-F1
#
_entry.id   AF-A0A945U8R9-F1
#
_cell.length_a   1.000
_cell.length_b   1.000
_cell.length_c   1.000
_cell.angle_alpha   90.00
_cell.angle_beta   90.00
_cell.angle_gamma   90.00
#
_symmetry.space_group_name_H-M   'P 1'
#
loop_
_entity.id
_entity.type
_entity.pdbx_description
1 polymer ?
#
loop_
_entity_poly.entity_id
_entity_poly.type
_entity_poly.pdbx_seq_one_letter_code
_entity_poly.pdbx_strand_id
1 'polypeptide(L)'
;MTYRFEEEDYRSTYVLEDFYHTHPFIEYNYVVIRLRDEDNSANAFAFQVNFNKTFNPLPDHPRLTDVQTQIAKSFSKNAPDELMQLFKQRVVEAKAYGEKNPSTYLEFEPGNYYNYFELFPRNKEMLDFHYNKDQYFAEDSYDIDPRNDNRSVQLAFYKLELDNSNQPPLLSSTYYLDEALREKEDGKMDASSRDMLIAINQSIPDFNDRLKKHYKEAKKIGQELLKNTPGVQVQEGKVKPNENCPCGSGKKYKKCCALKLN
;
A
#
# COMPACT_ATOMS: atom_id res chain seq x y z
N MET A 1 22.70 46.64 -10.55
CA MET A 1 23.82 45.73 -10.33
C MET A 1 23.32 44.32 -10.61
N THR A 2 23.53 43.85 -11.83
CA THR A 2 23.26 42.48 -12.25
C THR A 2 24.41 41.62 -11.77
N TYR A 3 24.17 40.71 -10.82
CA TYR A 3 25.14 39.68 -10.49
C TYR A 3 25.28 38.76 -11.71
N ARG A 4 26.24 39.07 -12.59
CA ARG A 4 26.86 38.05 -13.43
C ARG A 4 27.71 37.23 -12.47
N PHE A 5 27.19 36.08 -12.05
CA PHE A 5 28.06 35.03 -11.57
C PHE A 5 29.04 34.77 -12.70
N GLU A 6 30.32 35.04 -12.46
CA GLU A 6 31.39 34.52 -13.28
C GLU A 6 31.13 33.02 -13.41
N GLU A 7 31.11 32.50 -14.64
CA GLU A 7 31.06 31.07 -14.90
C GLU A 7 32.31 30.47 -14.25
N GLU A 8 32.19 30.10 -12.97
CA GLU A 8 33.15 29.20 -12.33
C GLU A 8 33.26 27.96 -13.23
N ASP A 9 34.47 27.40 -13.38
CA ASP A 9 34.79 26.25 -14.23
C ASP A 9 34.05 24.96 -13.77
N TYR A 10 32.73 24.96 -13.79
CA TYR A 10 31.88 23.82 -13.47
C TYR A 10 32.00 22.81 -14.61
N ARG A 11 32.52 21.62 -14.30
CA ARG A 11 32.68 20.55 -15.29
C ARG A 11 31.36 19.97 -15.79
N SER A 12 30.29 20.07 -15.01
CA SER A 12 28.97 19.52 -15.34
C SER A 12 27.88 20.23 -14.54
N THR A 13 26.75 20.48 -15.17
CA THR A 13 25.53 20.97 -14.51
C THR A 13 24.54 19.82 -14.35
N TYR A 14 23.97 19.69 -13.15
CA TYR A 14 22.97 18.66 -12.85
C TYR A 14 21.63 19.31 -12.51
N VAL A 15 20.56 18.76 -13.10
CA VAL A 15 19.18 19.02 -12.67
C VAL A 15 18.85 18.05 -11.54
N LEU A 16 18.40 18.60 -10.41
CA LEU A 16 17.91 17.82 -9.28
C LEU A 16 16.44 17.47 -9.48
N GLU A 17 16.14 16.18 -9.42
CA GLU A 17 14.79 15.62 -9.44
C GLU A 17 14.59 14.85 -8.13
N ASP A 18 13.52 15.13 -7.40
CA ASP A 18 13.20 14.52 -6.12
C ASP A 18 11.93 13.66 -6.18
N PHE A 19 11.98 12.49 -5.53
CA PHE A 19 10.92 11.50 -5.53
C PHE A 19 10.53 11.12 -4.11
N TYR A 20 9.23 11.04 -3.89
CA TYR A 20 8.61 10.82 -2.59
C TYR A 20 7.74 9.59 -2.61
N HIS A 21 7.83 8.80 -1.55
CA HIS A 21 6.87 7.73 -1.29
C HIS A 21 5.52 8.33 -0.90
N THR A 22 4.46 7.78 -1.47
CA THR A 22 3.09 8.19 -1.16
C THR A 22 2.44 7.29 -0.10
N HIS A 23 3.09 6.21 0.33
CA HIS A 23 2.52 5.25 1.28
C HIS A 23 2.25 5.91 2.65
N PRO A 24 0.98 6.00 3.11
CA PRO A 24 0.65 6.83 4.26
C PRO A 24 1.00 6.18 5.61
N PHE A 25 1.16 4.86 5.67
CA PHE A 25 1.45 4.15 6.92
C PHE A 25 2.93 3.89 7.18
N ILE A 26 3.82 4.28 6.24
CA ILE A 26 5.26 4.07 6.39
C ILE A 26 5.93 5.42 6.61
N GLU A 27 6.74 5.51 7.67
CA GLU A 27 7.55 6.69 7.94
C GLU A 27 8.89 6.59 7.20
N TYR A 28 9.03 7.38 6.15
CA TYR A 28 10.27 7.48 5.39
C TYR A 28 11.14 8.60 5.95
N ASN A 29 12.35 8.25 6.38
CA ASN A 29 13.35 9.19 6.89
C ASN A 29 14.34 9.65 5.82
N TYR A 30 13.98 9.49 4.54
CA TYR A 30 14.79 9.86 3.39
C TYR A 30 13.92 10.35 2.22
N VAL A 31 14.56 11.03 1.28
CA VAL A 31 14.04 11.34 -0.06
C VAL A 31 14.92 10.67 -1.11
N VAL A 32 14.35 10.23 -2.22
CA VAL A 32 15.14 9.75 -3.36
C VAL A 32 15.46 10.95 -4.24
N ILE A 33 16.74 11.19 -4.48
CA ILE A 33 17.22 12.23 -5.39
C ILE A 33 17.81 11.57 -6.62
N ARG A 34 17.43 12.06 -7.80
CA ARG A 34 18.10 11.80 -9.06
C ARG A 34 18.78 13.08 -9.53
N LEU A 35 20.07 12.97 -9.80
CA LEU A 35 20.83 14.04 -10.44
C LEU A 35 20.96 13.67 -11.91
N ARG A 36 20.32 14.46 -12.77
CA ARG A 36 20.39 14.32 -14.22
C ARG A 36 21.36 15.34 -14.77
N ASP A 37 22.48 14.83 -15.29
CA ASP A 37 23.44 15.64 -16.04
C ASP A 37 22.74 16.27 -17.25
N GLU A 38 22.87 17.59 -17.38
CA GLU A 38 22.19 18.38 -18.40
C GLU A 38 22.75 18.11 -19.81
N ASP A 39 24.06 17.87 -19.90
CA ASP A 39 24.76 17.65 -21.17
C ASP A 39 24.79 16.17 -21.57
N ASN A 40 24.76 15.26 -20.59
CA ASN A 40 24.80 13.82 -20.83
C ASN A 40 23.83 13.03 -19.96
N SER A 41 22.61 12.82 -20.44
CA SER A 41 21.56 12.08 -19.72
C SER A 41 21.94 10.65 -19.31
N ALA A 42 22.90 10.00 -19.97
CA ALA A 42 23.41 8.68 -19.60
C ALA A 42 24.24 8.69 -18.31
N ASN A 43 24.72 9.87 -17.88
CA ASN A 43 25.42 10.07 -16.62
C ASN A 43 24.46 10.35 -15.44
N ALA A 44 23.14 10.27 -15.65
CA ALA A 44 22.19 10.43 -14.56
C ALA A 44 22.30 9.29 -13.54
N PHE A 45 22.16 9.63 -12.25
CA PHE A 45 22.20 8.65 -11.17
C PHE A 45 21.28 9.06 -10.03
N ALA A 46 20.84 8.09 -9.24
CA ALA A 46 19.93 8.32 -8.13
C ALA A 46 20.43 7.67 -6.84
N PHE A 47 20.09 8.29 -5.72
CA PHE A 47 20.49 7.87 -4.37
C PHE A 47 19.48 8.37 -3.33
N GLN A 48 19.51 7.79 -2.14
CA GLN A 48 18.72 8.26 -1.02
C GLN A 48 19.49 9.34 -0.25
N VAL A 49 18.79 10.41 0.10
CA VAL A 49 19.26 11.43 1.03
C VAL A 49 18.48 11.30 2.32
N ASN A 50 19.14 10.85 3.38
CA ASN A 50 18.53 10.70 4.70
C ASN A 50 18.41 12.07 5.39
N PHE A 51 17.38 12.25 6.21
CA PHE A 51 17.16 13.53 6.90
C PHE A 51 18.20 13.87 7.97
N ASN A 52 19.05 12.92 8.34
CA ASN A 52 20.26 13.14 9.15
C ASN A 52 21.49 13.48 8.30
N LYS A 53 21.31 13.87 7.03
CA LYS A 53 22.35 14.30 6.08
C LYS A 53 23.37 13.20 5.71
N THR A 54 22.96 11.93 5.77
CA THR A 54 23.71 10.82 5.19
C THR A 54 23.13 10.41 3.83
N PHE A 55 23.83 9.55 3.10
CA PHE A 55 23.33 9.01 1.83
C PHE A 55 23.37 7.49 1.85
N ASN A 56 22.45 6.86 1.13
CA ASN A 56 22.49 5.44 0.81
C ASN A 56 22.32 5.23 -0.72
N PRO A 57 22.95 4.22 -1.32
CA PRO A 57 22.57 3.79 -2.66
C PRO A 57 21.13 3.25 -2.67
N LEU A 58 20.48 3.30 -3.84
CA LEU A 58 19.16 2.69 -4.00
C LEU A 58 19.25 1.16 -4.08
N PRO A 59 18.33 0.42 -3.43
CA PRO A 59 18.18 -1.01 -3.66
C PRO A 59 17.95 -1.30 -5.15
N ASP A 60 18.53 -2.38 -5.65
CA ASP A 60 18.38 -2.88 -7.03
C ASP A 60 18.75 -1.89 -8.16
N HIS A 61 19.45 -0.80 -7.83
CA HIS A 61 19.97 0.17 -8.79
C HIS A 61 21.44 -0.12 -9.15
N PRO A 62 21.91 0.19 -10.38
CA PRO A 62 23.32 0.15 -10.72
C PRO A 62 24.21 0.84 -9.68
N ARG A 63 25.33 0.18 -9.36
CA ARG A 63 26.32 0.71 -8.42
C ARG A 63 26.84 2.06 -8.91
N LEU A 64 26.83 3.05 -8.02
CA LEU A 64 27.38 4.37 -8.29
C LEU A 64 28.88 4.29 -8.56
N THR A 65 29.35 5.09 -9.52
CA THR A 65 30.80 5.27 -9.73
C THR A 65 31.43 6.03 -8.55
N ASP A 66 32.76 6.05 -8.46
CA ASP A 66 33.46 6.78 -7.40
C ASP A 66 33.13 8.28 -7.43
N VAL A 67 33.02 8.87 -8.62
CA VAL A 67 32.65 10.28 -8.80
C VAL A 67 31.21 10.53 -8.33
N GLN A 68 30.26 9.71 -8.76
CA GLN A 68 28.85 9.81 -8.33
C GLN A 68 28.70 9.62 -6.82
N THR A 69 29.47 8.71 -6.23
CA THR A 69 29.51 8.48 -4.79
C THR A 69 30.03 9.70 -4.04
N GLN A 70 31.08 10.36 -4.54
CA GLN A 70 31.60 11.60 -3.97
C GLN A 70 30.58 12.74 -4.08
N ILE A 71 29.90 12.88 -5.23
CA ILE A 71 28.84 13.88 -5.42
C ILE A 71 27.70 13.63 -4.43
N ALA A 72 27.15 12.41 -4.38
CA ALA A 72 26.06 12.05 -3.47
C ALA A 72 26.43 12.31 -2.00
N LYS A 73 27.63 11.89 -1.57
CA LYS A 73 28.12 12.13 -0.22
C LYS A 73 28.28 13.61 0.11
N SER A 74 28.84 14.39 -0.81
CA SER A 74 29.04 15.83 -0.64
C SER A 74 27.69 16.56 -0.60
N PHE A 75 26.78 16.23 -1.52
CA PHE A 75 25.43 16.77 -1.57
C PHE A 75 24.69 16.52 -0.26
N SER A 76 24.58 15.27 0.21
CA SER A 76 23.85 14.95 1.44
C SER A 76 24.44 15.64 2.66
N LYS A 77 25.78 15.65 2.80
CA LYS A 77 26.46 16.23 3.96
C LYS A 77 26.31 17.76 4.01
N ASN A 78 26.39 18.42 2.86
CA ASN A 78 26.43 19.87 2.74
C ASN A 78 25.08 20.48 2.36
N ALA A 79 24.02 19.67 2.21
CA ALA A 79 22.67 20.15 1.93
C ALA A 79 22.25 21.22 2.97
N PRO A 80 21.78 22.40 2.52
CA PRO A 80 21.27 23.43 3.42
C PRO A 80 20.11 22.92 4.28
N ASP A 81 19.98 23.40 5.51
CA ASP A 81 18.89 22.99 6.40
C ASP A 81 17.51 23.34 5.83
N GLU A 82 17.40 24.45 5.11
CA GLU A 82 16.19 24.89 4.41
C GLU A 82 15.76 23.89 3.32
N LEU A 83 16.72 23.33 2.58
CA LEU A 83 16.45 22.29 1.58
C LEU A 83 15.99 21.00 2.26
N MET A 84 16.61 20.62 3.37
CA MET A 84 16.20 19.46 4.16
C MET A 84 14.79 19.64 4.76
N GLN A 85 14.44 20.87 5.18
CA GLN A 85 13.10 21.20 5.64
C GLN A 85 12.08 21.13 4.51
N LEU A 86 12.42 21.62 3.32
CA LEU A 86 11.58 21.49 2.12
C LEU A 86 11.31 20.01 1.78
N PHE A 87 12.34 19.15 1.84
CA PHE A 87 12.15 17.72 1.60
C PHE A 87 11.22 17.08 2.63
N LYS A 88 11.36 17.41 3.92
CA LYS A 88 10.45 16.92 4.97
C LYS A 88 9.01 17.39 4.74
N GLN A 89 8.81 18.64 4.34
CA GLN A 89 7.49 19.16 4.02
C GLN A 89 6.86 18.38 2.86
N ARG A 90 7.62 18.15 1.78
CA ARG A 90 7.14 17.39 0.61
C ARG A 90 6.83 15.92 0.92
N VAL A 91 7.52 15.30 1.90
CA VAL A 91 7.14 13.96 2.40
C VAL A 91 5.73 13.97 2.99
N VAL A 92 5.42 14.97 3.82
CA VAL A 92 4.08 15.11 4.42
C VAL A 92 3.02 15.34 3.34
N GLU A 93 3.33 16.17 2.34
CA GLU A 93 2.45 16.41 1.19
C GLU A 93 2.22 15.14 0.35
N ALA A 94 3.28 14.37 0.08
CA ALA A 94 3.21 13.11 -0.66
C ALA A 94 2.39 12.04 0.09
N LYS A 95 2.54 11.95 1.42
CA LYS A 95 1.71 11.10 2.28
C LYS A 95 0.24 11.50 2.23
N ALA A 96 -0.05 12.80 2.37
CA ALA A 96 -1.42 13.32 2.24
C ALA A 96 -2.01 13.12 0.84
N TYR A 97 -1.16 13.11 -0.20
CA TYR A 97 -1.55 12.75 -1.56
C TYR A 97 -1.89 11.26 -1.67
N GLY A 98 -1.08 10.37 -1.12
CA GLY A 98 -1.35 8.93 -1.11
C GLY A 98 -2.62 8.55 -0.36
N GLU A 99 -2.92 9.17 0.79
CA GLU A 99 -4.19 8.97 1.49
C GLU A 99 -5.44 9.22 0.62
N LYS A 100 -5.32 10.08 -0.40
CA LYS A 100 -6.39 10.37 -1.36
C LYS A 100 -6.32 9.49 -2.62
N ASN A 101 -5.15 8.91 -2.88
CA ASN A 101 -4.82 8.19 -4.12
C ASN A 101 -4.15 6.85 -3.77
N PRO A 102 -4.90 5.87 -3.21
CA PRO A 102 -4.35 4.60 -2.75
C PRO A 102 -3.64 3.81 -3.87
N SER A 103 -4.06 4.00 -5.12
CA SER A 103 -3.42 3.40 -6.31
C SER A 103 -1.97 3.81 -6.55
N THR A 104 -1.45 4.80 -5.82
CA THR A 104 -0.07 5.29 -5.97
C THR A 104 0.95 4.50 -5.15
N TYR A 105 0.49 3.74 -4.15
CA TYR A 105 1.35 2.90 -3.30
C TYR A 105 0.86 1.45 -3.17
N LEU A 106 -0.38 1.16 -3.57
CA LEU A 106 -0.89 -0.21 -3.63
C LEU A 106 -0.37 -0.91 -4.88
N GLU A 107 0.18 -2.10 -4.68
CA GLU A 107 0.55 -3.02 -5.76
C GLU A 107 -0.49 -4.12 -5.87
N PHE A 108 -0.94 -4.44 -7.09
CA PHE A 108 -1.92 -5.49 -7.31
C PHE A 108 -1.27 -6.87 -7.29
N GLU A 109 -1.62 -7.68 -6.29
CA GLU A 109 -1.16 -9.06 -6.19
C GLU A 109 -2.36 -10.03 -6.13
N PRO A 110 -2.55 -10.91 -7.14
CA PRO A 110 -3.62 -11.90 -7.12
C PRO A 110 -3.51 -12.85 -5.92
N GLY A 111 -4.60 -12.97 -5.16
CA GLY A 111 -4.73 -13.83 -3.99
C GLY A 111 -4.41 -13.15 -2.65
N ASN A 112 -3.93 -11.91 -2.67
CA ASN A 112 -3.70 -11.15 -1.44
C ASN A 112 -4.99 -10.50 -0.94
N TYR A 113 -5.12 -10.43 0.38
CA TYR A 113 -6.15 -9.68 1.07
C TYR A 113 -5.55 -8.37 1.57
N TYR A 114 -6.26 -7.27 1.36
CA TYR A 114 -5.85 -5.93 1.76
C TYR A 114 -6.80 -5.42 2.83
N ASN A 115 -6.24 -4.84 3.90
CA ASN A 115 -7.05 -4.24 4.95
C ASN A 115 -7.81 -3.03 4.40
N TYR A 116 -9.08 -2.88 4.74
CA TYR A 116 -9.91 -1.78 4.23
C TYR A 116 -9.36 -0.41 4.62
N PHE A 117 -8.76 -0.29 5.80
CA PHE A 117 -8.09 0.93 6.23
C PHE A 117 -6.88 1.25 5.35
N GLU A 118 -6.18 0.25 4.82
CA GLU A 118 -5.11 0.48 3.84
C GLU A 118 -5.66 0.95 2.49
N LEU A 119 -6.80 0.40 2.06
CA LEU A 119 -7.45 0.82 0.82
C LEU A 119 -8.07 2.23 0.93
N PHE A 120 -8.54 2.59 2.12
CA PHE A 120 -9.23 3.85 2.41
C PHE A 120 -8.73 4.47 3.72
N PRO A 121 -7.51 5.06 3.75
CA PRO A 121 -6.87 5.58 4.98
C PRO A 121 -7.65 6.68 5.70
N ARG A 122 -8.58 7.33 4.99
CA ARG A 122 -9.42 8.41 5.51
C ARG A 122 -10.78 7.93 6.01
N ASN A 123 -11.04 6.63 5.94
CA ASN A 123 -12.27 6.07 6.46
C ASN A 123 -12.33 6.29 7.98
N LYS A 124 -13.50 6.75 8.44
CA LYS A 124 -13.77 6.98 9.87
C LYS A 124 -14.74 5.95 10.44
N GLU A 125 -15.29 5.08 9.60
CA GLU A 125 -16.21 4.02 9.99
C GLU A 125 -15.41 2.86 10.59
N MET A 126 -14.96 3.02 11.84
CA MET A 126 -14.28 1.95 12.59
C MET A 126 -15.27 0.86 12.98
N LEU A 127 -14.77 -0.37 13.10
CA LEU A 127 -15.55 -1.54 13.52
C LEU A 127 -15.37 -1.79 15.03
N ASP A 128 -15.60 -0.74 15.82
CA ASP A 128 -15.47 -0.77 17.28
C ASP A 128 -16.72 -1.38 17.92
N PHE A 129 -16.54 -2.20 18.95
CA PHE A 129 -17.65 -2.86 19.66
C PHE A 129 -17.29 -3.16 21.12
N HIS A 130 -18.32 -3.45 21.93
CA HIS A 130 -18.15 -3.82 23.33
C HIS A 130 -18.44 -5.30 23.54
N TYR A 131 -17.61 -5.96 24.34
CA TYR A 131 -17.81 -7.35 24.74
C TYR A 131 -17.30 -7.56 26.16
N ASN A 132 -18.07 -8.23 27.04
CA ASN A 132 -17.67 -8.49 28.43
C ASN A 132 -17.11 -7.28 29.23
N LYS A 133 -17.70 -6.08 29.02
CA LYS A 133 -17.31 -4.77 29.61
C LYS A 133 -16.00 -4.17 29.10
N ASP A 134 -15.29 -4.84 28.22
CA ASP A 134 -14.12 -4.33 27.53
C ASP A 134 -14.50 -3.77 26.15
N GLN A 135 -13.66 -2.89 25.62
CA GLN A 135 -13.77 -2.34 24.27
C GLN A 135 -12.84 -3.10 23.32
N TYR A 136 -13.33 -3.36 22.12
CA TYR A 136 -12.64 -4.09 21.06
C TYR A 136 -12.81 -3.35 19.74
N PHE A 137 -11.95 -3.69 18.78
CA PHE A 137 -12.12 -3.29 17.39
C PHE A 137 -11.88 -4.48 16.47
N ALA A 138 -12.50 -4.45 15.31
CA ALA A 138 -12.23 -5.40 14.24
C ALA A 138 -11.61 -4.68 13.03
N GLU A 139 -10.79 -5.42 12.30
CA GLU A 139 -10.27 -5.05 11.01
C GLU A 139 -10.84 -5.97 9.95
N ASP A 140 -11.23 -5.42 8.81
CA ASP A 140 -11.78 -6.14 7.68
C ASP A 140 -10.83 -6.07 6.48
N SER A 141 -10.49 -7.24 5.94
CA SER A 141 -9.59 -7.38 4.79
C SER A 141 -10.27 -8.07 3.63
N TYR A 142 -9.94 -7.63 2.41
CA TYR A 142 -10.63 -7.98 1.18
C TYR A 142 -9.67 -8.46 0.10
N ASP A 143 -10.04 -9.55 -0.58
CA ASP A 143 -9.48 -9.86 -1.89
C ASP A 143 -9.95 -8.78 -2.88
N ILE A 144 -9.01 -7.98 -3.39
CA ILE A 144 -9.33 -6.89 -4.32
C ILE A 144 -9.47 -7.38 -5.77
N ASP A 145 -9.08 -8.61 -6.11
CA ASP A 145 -9.12 -9.13 -7.47
C ASP A 145 -10.57 -9.20 -7.98
N PRO A 146 -10.95 -8.38 -8.99
CA PRO A 146 -12.32 -8.32 -9.48
C PRO A 146 -12.76 -9.56 -10.25
N ARG A 147 -11.83 -10.46 -10.58
CA ARG A 147 -12.13 -11.74 -11.23
C ARG A 147 -12.66 -12.78 -10.25
N ASN A 148 -12.48 -12.55 -8.95
CA ASN A 148 -12.89 -13.46 -7.89
C ASN A 148 -14.21 -12.98 -7.27
N ASP A 149 -15.21 -13.86 -7.22
CA ASP A 149 -16.49 -13.62 -6.54
C ASP A 149 -16.54 -14.42 -5.23
N ASN A 150 -15.49 -14.27 -4.40
CA ASN A 150 -15.34 -15.00 -3.14
C ASN A 150 -16.46 -14.66 -2.13
N ARG A 151 -17.06 -13.46 -2.24
CA ARG A 151 -18.15 -12.96 -1.37
C ARG A 151 -17.87 -13.18 0.12
N SER A 152 -16.61 -13.05 0.49
CA SER A 152 -16.12 -13.24 1.85
C SER A 152 -15.16 -12.12 2.22
N VAL A 153 -14.99 -11.94 3.53
CA VAL A 153 -14.14 -10.93 4.16
C VAL A 153 -13.33 -11.63 5.24
N GLN A 154 -12.05 -11.29 5.39
CA GLN A 154 -11.27 -11.73 6.54
C GLN A 154 -11.44 -10.71 7.65
N LEU A 155 -11.94 -11.14 8.81
CA LEU A 155 -12.06 -10.32 10.01
C LEU A 155 -10.95 -10.69 10.99
N ALA A 156 -10.30 -9.68 11.56
CA ALA A 156 -9.37 -9.82 12.67
C ALA A 156 -9.86 -8.97 13.84
N PHE A 157 -9.94 -9.55 15.03
CA PHE A 157 -10.49 -8.91 16.22
C PHE A 157 -9.40 -8.65 17.25
N TYR A 158 -9.42 -7.48 17.86
CA TYR A 158 -8.41 -7.04 18.82
C TYR A 158 -9.08 -6.40 20.03
N LYS A 159 -8.45 -6.54 21.20
CA LYS A 159 -8.81 -5.74 22.37
C LYS A 159 -8.29 -4.32 22.17
N LEU A 160 -9.07 -3.30 22.52
CA LEU A 160 -8.57 -1.93 22.44
C LEU A 160 -7.60 -1.67 23.60
N GLU A 161 -6.31 -1.70 23.31
CA GLU A 161 -5.22 -1.40 24.24
C GLU A 161 -4.38 -0.24 23.69
N LEU A 162 -4.40 0.91 24.36
CA LEU A 162 -3.74 2.13 23.87
C LEU A 162 -2.20 2.03 23.84
N ASP A 163 -1.63 1.16 24.68
CA ASP A 163 -0.17 1.07 24.88
C ASP A 163 0.48 -0.09 24.09
N ASN A 164 -0.30 -0.84 23.29
CA ASN A 164 0.19 -2.04 22.62
C ASN A 164 -0.17 -2.07 21.12
N SER A 165 0.75 -1.55 20.29
CA SER A 165 0.57 -1.49 18.84
C SER A 165 0.85 -2.81 18.12
N ASN A 166 1.42 -3.82 18.78
CA ASN A 166 1.87 -5.07 18.16
C ASN A 166 1.18 -6.31 18.76
N GLN A 167 -0.08 -6.16 19.19
CA GLN A 167 -0.86 -7.29 19.69
C GLN A 167 -1.33 -8.20 18.55
N PRO A 168 -1.25 -9.54 18.71
CA PRO A 168 -1.88 -10.47 17.77
C PRO A 168 -3.41 -10.38 17.88
N PRO A 169 -4.16 -10.73 16.82
CA PRO A 169 -5.61 -10.80 16.90
C PRO A 169 -6.05 -11.88 17.89
N LEU A 170 -7.09 -11.57 18.66
CA LEU A 170 -7.78 -12.51 19.54
C LEU A 170 -8.55 -13.57 18.76
N LEU A 171 -9.09 -13.17 17.62
CA LEU A 171 -9.83 -14.01 16.69
C LEU A 171 -9.53 -13.55 15.27
N SER A 172 -9.27 -14.51 14.38
CA SER A 172 -9.32 -14.29 12.94
C SER A 172 -10.35 -15.23 12.34
N SER A 173 -11.26 -14.70 11.54
CA SER A 173 -12.33 -15.49 10.94
C SER A 173 -12.66 -15.03 9.52
N THR A 174 -13.16 -15.96 8.70
CA THR A 174 -13.72 -15.61 7.40
C THR A 174 -15.22 -15.34 7.57
N TYR A 175 -15.62 -14.09 7.34
CA TYR A 175 -17.01 -13.68 7.33
C TYR A 175 -17.60 -13.81 5.92
N TYR A 176 -18.65 -14.61 5.78
CA TYR A 176 -19.36 -14.78 4.51
C TYR A 176 -20.48 -13.75 4.37
N LEU A 177 -20.52 -13.06 3.23
CA LEU A 177 -21.59 -12.10 2.92
C LEU A 177 -22.90 -12.79 2.55
N ASP A 178 -22.83 -14.08 2.20
CA ASP A 178 -23.98 -14.98 2.07
C ASP A 178 -24.40 -15.49 3.45
N GLU A 179 -25.66 -15.25 3.81
CA GLU A 179 -26.18 -15.54 5.15
C GLU A 179 -26.26 -17.03 5.46
N ALA A 180 -26.71 -17.85 4.52
CA ALA A 180 -26.84 -19.30 4.74
C ALA A 180 -25.46 -19.95 4.91
N LEU A 181 -24.47 -19.51 4.14
CA LEU A 181 -23.09 -19.98 4.28
C LEU A 181 -22.47 -19.47 5.60
N ARG A 182 -22.72 -18.21 5.97
CA ARG A 182 -22.25 -17.64 7.24
C ARG A 182 -22.78 -18.43 8.43
N GLU A 183 -24.09 -18.66 8.52
CA GLU A 183 -24.69 -19.43 9.62
C GLU A 183 -24.08 -20.83 9.76
N LYS A 184 -23.83 -21.50 8.63
CA LYS A 184 -23.22 -22.82 8.59
C LYS A 184 -21.78 -22.82 9.10
N GLU A 185 -20.96 -21.85 8.71
CA GLU A 185 -19.55 -21.78 9.10
C GLU A 185 -19.38 -21.24 10.52
N ASP A 186 -20.14 -20.21 10.91
CA ASP A 186 -20.16 -19.68 12.27
C ASP A 186 -20.61 -20.76 13.28
N GLY A 187 -21.54 -21.64 12.89
CA GLY A 187 -21.99 -22.77 13.70
C GLY A 187 -20.90 -23.80 14.06
N LYS A 188 -19.76 -23.79 13.36
CA LYS A 188 -18.61 -24.66 13.65
C LYS A 188 -17.63 -24.05 14.64
N MET A 189 -17.76 -22.75 14.94
CA MET A 189 -16.86 -22.03 15.82
C MET A 189 -17.16 -22.35 17.30
N ASP A 190 -16.17 -22.19 18.16
CA ASP A 190 -16.37 -22.32 19.60
C ASP A 190 -17.30 -21.22 20.15
N ALA A 191 -17.75 -21.36 21.41
CA ALA A 191 -18.68 -20.40 22.00
C ALA A 191 -18.10 -18.98 22.09
N SER A 192 -16.84 -18.82 22.49
CA SER A 192 -16.21 -17.52 22.66
C SER A 192 -16.11 -16.76 21.33
N SER A 193 -15.72 -17.46 20.27
CA SER A 193 -15.58 -16.84 18.95
C SER A 193 -16.94 -16.43 18.36
N ARG A 194 -17.98 -17.26 18.56
CA ARG A 194 -19.36 -16.92 18.15
C ARG A 194 -19.90 -15.73 18.94
N ASP A 195 -19.67 -15.69 20.24
CA ASP A 195 -20.12 -14.58 21.08
C ASP A 195 -19.50 -13.25 20.64
N MET A 196 -18.23 -13.26 20.20
CA MET A 196 -17.56 -12.08 19.65
C MET A 196 -18.19 -11.61 18.33
N LEU A 197 -18.51 -12.55 17.42
CA LEU A 197 -19.24 -12.24 16.18
C LEU A 197 -20.66 -11.71 16.45
N ILE A 198 -21.35 -12.23 17.46
CA ILE A 198 -22.66 -11.73 17.88
C ILE A 198 -22.52 -10.31 18.44
N ALA A 199 -21.51 -10.06 19.28
CA ALA A 199 -21.30 -8.76 19.91
C ALA A 199 -21.05 -7.63 18.90
N ILE A 200 -20.24 -7.87 17.86
CA ILE A 200 -20.01 -6.87 16.81
C ILE A 200 -21.26 -6.62 15.97
N ASN A 201 -21.99 -7.68 15.59
CA ASN A 201 -23.26 -7.54 14.84
C ASN A 201 -24.31 -6.76 15.65
N GLN A 202 -24.36 -6.94 16.97
CA GLN A 202 -25.27 -6.19 17.85
C GLN A 202 -24.83 -4.75 18.06
N SER A 203 -23.52 -4.49 18.10
CA SER A 203 -22.97 -3.15 18.32
C SER A 203 -23.04 -2.27 17.06
N ILE A 204 -23.00 -2.88 15.87
CA ILE A 204 -23.02 -2.20 14.58
C ILE A 204 -24.28 -2.64 13.82
N PRO A 205 -25.40 -1.89 13.90
CA PRO A 205 -26.69 -2.31 13.34
C PRO A 205 -26.67 -2.61 11.84
N ASP A 206 -25.78 -1.97 11.09
CA ASP A 206 -25.61 -2.10 9.64
C ASP A 206 -24.37 -2.93 9.25
N PHE A 207 -23.82 -3.74 10.17
CA PHE A 207 -22.51 -4.39 10.00
C PHE A 207 -22.36 -5.13 8.66
N ASN A 208 -23.31 -6.01 8.33
CA ASN A 208 -23.27 -6.77 7.08
C ASN A 208 -23.36 -5.88 5.84
N ASP A 209 -24.19 -4.84 5.88
CA ASP A 209 -24.33 -3.91 4.74
C ASP A 209 -23.08 -3.04 4.58
N ARG A 210 -22.43 -2.69 5.68
CA ARG A 210 -21.12 -2.02 5.69
C ARG A 210 -20.03 -2.89 5.07
N LEU A 211 -19.91 -4.15 5.48
CA LEU A 211 -18.95 -5.09 4.87
C LEU A 211 -19.24 -5.33 3.38
N LYS A 212 -20.52 -5.37 2.97
CA LYS A 212 -20.89 -5.45 1.54
C LYS A 212 -20.50 -4.19 0.76
N LYS A 213 -20.62 -3.00 1.37
CA LYS A 213 -20.17 -1.73 0.78
C LYS A 213 -18.64 -1.76 0.61
N HIS A 214 -17.92 -2.07 1.69
CA HIS A 214 -16.46 -2.16 1.68
C HIS A 214 -15.96 -3.18 0.65
N TYR A 215 -16.57 -4.36 0.56
CA TYR A 215 -16.26 -5.36 -0.46
C TYR A 215 -16.36 -4.79 -1.88
N LYS A 216 -17.45 -4.09 -2.19
CA LYS A 216 -17.65 -3.50 -3.53
C LYS A 216 -16.60 -2.42 -3.83
N GLU A 217 -16.27 -1.60 -2.84
CA GLU A 217 -15.25 -0.56 -2.97
C GLU A 217 -13.84 -1.14 -3.16
N ALA A 218 -13.49 -2.17 -2.39
CA ALA A 218 -12.24 -2.92 -2.54
C ALA A 218 -12.09 -3.53 -3.94
N LYS A 219 -13.16 -4.16 -4.47
CA LYS A 219 -13.16 -4.67 -5.85
C LYS A 219 -12.97 -3.56 -6.89
N LYS A 220 -13.48 -2.34 -6.67
CA LYS A 220 -13.25 -1.20 -7.58
C LYS A 220 -11.78 -0.77 -7.58
N ILE A 221 -11.14 -0.68 -6.42
CA ILE A 221 -9.70 -0.39 -6.32
C ILE A 221 -8.90 -1.44 -7.09
N GLY A 222 -9.22 -2.72 -6.92
CA GLY A 222 -8.58 -3.78 -7.68
C GLY A 222 -8.78 -3.66 -9.20
N GLN A 223 -9.96 -3.23 -9.67
CA GLN A 223 -10.18 -2.95 -11.09
C GLN A 223 -9.30 -1.80 -11.60
N GLU A 224 -9.16 -0.73 -10.83
CA GLU A 224 -8.33 0.42 -11.20
C GLU A 224 -6.85 0.04 -11.27
N LEU A 225 -6.35 -0.67 -10.26
CA LEU A 225 -4.98 -1.18 -10.24
C LEU A 225 -4.71 -2.12 -11.41
N LEU A 226 -5.65 -3.03 -11.70
CA LEU A 226 -5.54 -3.98 -12.79
C LEU A 226 -5.46 -3.30 -14.17
N LYS A 227 -6.25 -2.23 -14.39
CA LYS A 227 -6.19 -1.42 -15.63
C LYS A 227 -4.86 -0.70 -15.81
N ASN A 228 -4.25 -0.26 -14.71
CA ASN A 228 -2.97 0.45 -14.72
C ASN A 228 -1.75 -0.48 -14.71
N THR A 229 -1.95 -1.79 -14.58
CA THR A 229 -0.86 -2.78 -14.57
C THR A 229 -0.42 -3.13 -16.00
N PRO A 230 0.83 -2.83 -16.40
CA PRO A 230 1.33 -3.15 -17.74
C PRO A 230 1.29 -4.67 -18.00
N GLY A 231 0.71 -5.08 -19.13
CA GLY A 231 0.68 -6.48 -19.57
C GLY A 231 -0.50 -7.31 -19.05
N VAL A 232 -1.38 -6.74 -18.23
CA VAL A 232 -2.62 -7.40 -17.79
C VAL A 232 -3.80 -6.87 -18.61
N GLN A 233 -4.26 -7.66 -19.59
CA GLN A 233 -5.53 -7.37 -20.26
C GLN A 233 -6.68 -7.85 -19.39
N VAL A 234 -7.48 -6.92 -18.87
CA VAL A 234 -8.78 -7.22 -18.25
C VAL A 234 -9.70 -7.73 -19.35
N GLN A 235 -9.81 -9.05 -19.50
CA GLN A 235 -10.85 -9.63 -20.34
C GLN A 235 -12.19 -9.53 -19.59
N GLU A 236 -13.14 -8.81 -20.17
CA GLU A 236 -14.53 -8.82 -19.73
C GLU A 236 -15.13 -10.20 -20.02
N GLY A 237 -15.24 -11.04 -18.99
CA GLY A 237 -15.85 -12.38 -19.08
C GLY A 237 -15.22 -13.40 -18.13
N LYS A 238 -15.93 -14.51 -17.88
CA LYS A 238 -15.36 -15.66 -17.16
C LYS A 238 -14.23 -16.26 -17.98
N VAL A 239 -12.98 -16.11 -17.51
CA VAL A 239 -11.80 -16.72 -18.13
C VAL A 239 -11.94 -18.25 -18.08
N LYS A 240 -11.90 -18.90 -19.24
CA LYS A 240 -12.02 -20.36 -19.30
C LYS A 240 -10.74 -21.02 -18.79
N PRO A 241 -10.81 -22.22 -18.16
CA PRO A 241 -9.64 -22.89 -17.58
C PRO A 241 -8.43 -23.04 -18.51
N ASN A 242 -8.67 -23.19 -19.82
CA ASN A 242 -7.63 -23.40 -20.82
C ASN A 242 -7.15 -22.11 -21.52
N GLU A 243 -7.77 -20.96 -21.27
CA GLU A 243 -7.37 -19.67 -21.82
C GLU A 243 -6.10 -19.15 -21.12
N ASN A 244 -5.40 -18.23 -21.78
CA ASN A 244 -4.24 -17.58 -21.20
C ASN A 244 -4.65 -16.81 -19.94
N CYS A 245 -3.83 -16.92 -18.90
CA CYS A 245 -4.13 -16.35 -17.61
C CYS A 245 -4.10 -14.82 -17.70
N PRO A 246 -5.18 -14.13 -17.27
CA PRO A 246 -5.28 -12.68 -17.38
C PRO A 246 -4.27 -11.93 -16.51
N CYS A 247 -3.56 -12.59 -15.59
CA CYS A 247 -2.45 -11.95 -14.85
C CYS A 247 -1.17 -11.72 -15.67
N GLY A 248 -1.17 -11.98 -16.98
CA GLY A 248 -0.01 -11.72 -17.83
C GLY A 248 1.13 -12.75 -17.70
N SER A 249 0.94 -13.83 -16.93
CA SER A 249 1.99 -14.84 -16.68
C SER A 249 2.36 -15.71 -17.89
N GLY A 250 1.61 -15.62 -18.99
CA GLY A 250 1.77 -16.48 -20.17
C GLY A 250 1.33 -17.95 -19.98
N LYS A 251 0.89 -18.33 -18.77
CA LYS A 251 0.40 -19.70 -18.46
C LYS A 251 -1.11 -19.79 -18.70
N LYS A 252 -1.65 -21.01 -18.88
CA LYS A 252 -3.12 -21.24 -18.87
C LYS A 252 -3.71 -20.90 -17.51
N TYR A 253 -4.91 -20.32 -17.45
CA TYR A 253 -5.58 -19.89 -16.22
C TYR A 253 -5.63 -21.00 -15.15
N LYS A 254 -5.99 -22.23 -15.53
CA LYS A 254 -6.02 -23.40 -14.61
C LYS A 254 -4.68 -23.80 -14.00
N LYS A 255 -3.57 -23.33 -14.59
CA LYS A 255 -2.19 -23.61 -14.14
C LYS A 255 -1.53 -22.36 -13.51
N CYS A 256 -2.31 -21.31 -13.27
CA CYS A 256 -1.80 -20.05 -12.74
C CYS A 256 -2.76 -19.50 -11.68
N CYS A 257 -3.48 -18.41 -11.94
CA CYS A 257 -4.33 -17.77 -10.92
C CYS A 257 -5.38 -18.72 -10.34
N ALA A 258 -5.90 -19.68 -11.09
CA ALA A 258 -6.85 -20.66 -10.55
C ALA A 258 -6.27 -21.51 -9.40
N LEU A 259 -4.94 -21.67 -9.32
CA LEU A 259 -4.28 -22.39 -8.23
C LEU A 259 -4.10 -21.54 -6.97
N LYS A 260 -4.17 -20.21 -7.10
CA LYS A 260 -4.09 -19.26 -5.98
C LYS A 260 -5.46 -18.98 -5.35
N LEU A 261 -6.53 -19.56 -5.88
CA LEU A 261 -7.92 -19.38 -5.42
C LEU A 261 -8.39 -20.50 -4.48
N ASN A 262 -7.47 -21.32 -3.99
CA ASN A 262 -7.73 -22.38 -3.02
C ASN A 262 -7.03 -22.08 -1.70
#